data_AF-A0A318IZK8-F1
#
_entry.id   AF-A0A318IZK8-F1
#
_cell.length_a   1.000
_cell.length_b   1.000
_cell.length_c   1.000
_cell.angle_alpha   90.00
_cell.angle_beta   90.00
_cell.angle_gamma   90.00
#
_symmetry.space_group_name_H-M   'P 1'
#
loop_
_entity.id
_entity.type
_entity.pdbx_description
1 polymer ?
#
loop_
_entity_poly.entity_id
_entity_poly.type
_entity_poly.pdbx_seq_one_letter_code
_entity_poly.pdbx_strand_id
1 'polypeptide(L)' 'MGGRSLTLDALVAKYLARDYRNPVVESEVGDVKFDFLKCVDLYHGKELDAAAKQLVLRPNSTYRTGNPRKPL' A
#
# COMPACT_ATOMS: atom_id res chain seq x y z
N MET A 1 -19.47 -10.25 8.88
CA MET A 1 -19.35 -9.39 7.68
C MET A 1 -17.91 -9.47 7.17
N GLY A 2 -17.62 -10.42 6.27
CA GLY A 2 -16.29 -10.55 5.65
C GLY A 2 -16.24 -9.75 4.36
N GLY A 3 -15.65 -8.55 4.40
CA GLY A 3 -15.41 -7.77 3.19
C GLY A 3 -14.47 -8.53 2.24
N ARG A 4 -14.81 -8.55 0.95
CA ARG A 4 -13.97 -9.15 -0.10
C ARG A 4 -12.55 -8.60 0.02
N SER A 5 -11.58 -9.48 0.26
CA SER A 5 -10.17 -9.16 0.09
C SER A 5 -9.97 -8.86 -1.40
N LEU A 6 -9.74 -7.59 -1.74
CA LEU A 6 -9.25 -7.25 -3.07
C LEU A 6 -7.86 -7.85 -3.19
N THR A 7 -7.54 -8.46 -4.34
CA THR A 7 -6.15 -8.82 -4.64
C THR A 7 -5.27 -7.56 -4.51
N LEU A 8 -3.99 -7.72 -4.14
CA LEU A 8 -3.07 -6.57 -4.01
C LEU A 8 -3.08 -5.70 -5.28
N ASP A 9 -3.13 -6.32 -6.46
CA ASP A 9 -3.22 -5.62 -7.75
C ASP A 9 -4.50 -4.78 -7.88
N ALA A 10 -5.64 -5.28 -7.42
CA ALA A 10 -6.89 -4.54 -7.43
C ALA A 10 -6.86 -3.35 -6.47
N LEU A 11 -6.16 -3.48 -5.33
CA LEU A 11 -5.98 -2.37 -4.39
C LEU A 11 -5.04 -1.29 -4.98
N VAL A 12 -3.96 -1.69 -5.64
CA VAL A 12 -3.08 -0.77 -6.38
C VAL A 12 -3.86 -0.04 -7.48
N ALA A 13 -4.60 -0.78 -8.32
CA ALA A 13 -5.40 -0.20 -9.39
C ALA A 13 -6.44 0.82 -8.85
N LYS A 14 -7.09 0.51 -7.73
CA LYS A 14 -8.02 1.42 -7.05
C LYS A 14 -7.36 2.74 -6.65
N TYR A 15 -6.15 2.70 -6.11
CA TYR A 15 -5.44 3.93 -5.71
C TYR A 15 -4.94 4.71 -6.90
N LEU A 16 -4.41 4.05 -7.94
CA LEU A 16 -3.97 4.69 -9.17
C LEU A 16 -5.12 5.39 -9.91
N ALA A 17 -6.33 4.83 -9.86
CA ALA A 17 -7.53 5.42 -10.48
C ALA A 17 -8.09 6.66 -9.76
N ARG A 18 -7.53 7.06 -8.60
CA ARG A 18 -8.01 8.27 -7.89
C ARG A 18 -7.70 9.54 -8.69
N ASP A 19 -8.66 10.46 -8.73
CA ASP A 19 -8.51 11.77 -9.37
C ASP A 19 -7.82 12.73 -8.40
N TYR A 20 -6.48 12.82 -8.48
CA TYR A 20 -5.68 13.75 -7.69
C TYR A 20 -5.51 15.01 -8.50
N ARG A 21 -5.89 16.15 -7.91
CA ARG A 21 -5.84 17.45 -8.55
C ARG A 21 -4.97 18.42 -7.77
N ASN A 22 -4.12 19.14 -8.49
CA ASN A 22 -3.42 20.30 -7.97
C ASN A 22 -3.36 21.38 -9.05
N PRO A 23 -4.30 22.34 -9.04
CA PRO A 23 -4.39 23.36 -10.09
C PRO A 23 -3.11 24.18 -10.31
N VAL A 24 -2.30 24.35 -9.26
CA VAL A 24 -1.04 25.09 -9.34
C VAL A 24 -0.02 24.28 -10.15
N VAL A 25 0.26 23.04 -9.72
CA VAL A 25 1.24 22.18 -10.41
C VAL A 25 0.78 21.81 -11.82
N GLU A 26 -0.52 21.57 -12.02
CA GLU A 26 -1.09 21.27 -13.34
C GLU A 26 -0.90 22.40 -14.34
N SER A 27 -0.82 23.67 -13.87
CA SER A 27 -0.53 24.82 -14.73
C SER A 27 0.95 24.96 -15.10
N GLU A 28 1.85 24.36 -14.30
CA GLU A 28 3.31 24.44 -14.48
C GLU A 28 3.86 23.21 -15.22
N VAL A 29 3.21 22.06 -15.04
CA VAL A 29 3.66 20.76 -15.57
C VAL A 29 2.51 20.09 -16.32
N GLY A 30 2.63 20.06 -17.65
CA GLY A 30 1.70 19.34 -18.51
C GLY A 30 1.66 17.84 -18.20
N ASP A 31 0.47 17.27 -18.17
CA ASP A 31 0.19 15.84 -17.93
C ASP A 31 0.81 15.26 -16.64
N VAL A 32 1.03 16.10 -15.62
CA VAL A 32 1.56 15.66 -14.33
C VAL A 32 0.78 14.46 -13.78
N LYS A 33 1.52 13.45 -13.30
CA LYS A 33 0.97 12.26 -12.66
C LYS A 33 1.29 12.28 -11.17
N PHE A 34 0.29 11.94 -10.37
CA PHE A 34 0.43 11.83 -8.91
C PHE A 34 0.59 10.37 -8.45
N ASP A 35 1.04 9.48 -9.33
CA ASP A 35 1.07 8.03 -9.06
C ASP A 35 1.96 7.66 -7.87
N PHE A 36 3.10 8.32 -7.72
CA PHE A 36 3.96 8.13 -6.54
C PHE A 36 3.24 8.51 -5.24
N LEU A 37 2.59 9.68 -5.21
CA LEU A 37 1.82 10.14 -4.05
C LEU A 37 0.66 9.18 -3.73
N LYS A 38 -0.07 8.72 -4.74
CA LYS A 38 -1.13 7.71 -4.57
C LYS A 38 -0.60 6.40 -3.99
N CYS A 39 0.61 5.98 -4.36
CA CYS A 39 1.27 4.81 -3.77
C CYS A 39 1.69 5.03 -2.32
N VAL A 40 2.14 6.24 -1.95
CA VAL A 40 2.42 6.60 -0.55
C VAL A 40 1.13 6.55 0.28
N ASP A 41 0.02 7.07 -0.25
CA ASP A 41 -1.28 7.01 0.42
C ASP A 41 -1.81 5.57 0.56
N LEU A 42 -1.52 4.70 -0.41
CA LEU A 42 -1.79 3.27 -0.32
C LEU A 42 -0.96 2.62 0.79
N TYR A 43 0.34 2.91 0.82
CA TYR A 43 1.27 2.33 1.79
C TYR A 43 0.86 2.62 3.24
N HIS A 44 0.32 3.82 3.49
CA HIS A 44 -0.21 4.22 4.80
C HIS A 44 -1.71 3.88 5.01
N GLY A 45 -2.36 3.24 4.03
CA GLY A 45 -3.79 2.96 4.03
C GLY A 45 -4.18 1.74 4.88
N LYS A 46 -5.30 1.84 5.59
CA LYS A 46 -5.86 0.73 6.40
C LYS A 46 -6.26 -0.49 5.58
N GLU A 47 -6.62 -0.29 4.30
CA GLU A 47 -7.00 -1.38 3.40
C GLU A 47 -5.82 -2.31 3.09
N LEU A 48 -4.62 -1.73 2.91
CA LEU A 48 -3.40 -2.50 2.70
C LEU A 48 -3.00 -3.25 3.98
N ASP A 49 -3.06 -2.58 5.14
CA ASP A 49 -2.79 -3.21 6.45
C ASP A 49 -3.72 -4.41 6.69
N ALA A 50 -5.02 -4.27 6.41
CA ALA A 50 -5.99 -5.35 6.55
C ALA A 50 -5.71 -6.51 5.58
N ALA A 51 -5.41 -6.22 4.31
CA ALA A 51 -5.07 -7.24 3.31
C ALA A 51 -3.76 -7.99 3.70
N ALA A 52 -2.73 -7.26 4.13
CA ALA A 52 -1.46 -7.84 4.56
C ALA A 52 -1.64 -8.79 5.75
N LYS A 53 -2.45 -8.40 6.75
CA LYS A 53 -2.75 -9.24 7.92
C LYS A 53 -3.51 -10.53 7.60
N GLN A 54 -4.25 -10.56 6.48
CA GLN A 54 -4.91 -11.79 6.01
C GLN A 54 -3.95 -12.75 5.28
N LEU A 55 -2.92 -12.21 4.62
CA LEU A 55 -1.96 -12.99 3.82
C LEU A 55 -0.74 -13.45 4.63
N VAL A 56 -0.31 -12.69 5.62
CA VAL A 56 0.90 -12.98 6.41
C VAL A 56 0.56 -13.93 7.57
N LEU A 57 1.26 -15.08 7.63
CA LEU A 57 1.02 -16.13 8.63
C LEU A 57 1.19 -15.64 10.09
N ARG A 58 2.16 -14.76 10.35
CA ARG A 58 2.46 -14.21 11.68
C ARG A 58 2.67 -12.69 11.58
N PRO A 59 1.61 -11.88 11.46
CA PRO A 59 1.71 -10.47 11.12
C PRO A 59 2.38 -9.61 12.20
N ASN A 60 2.37 -10.09 13.45
CA ASN A 60 3.02 -9.42 14.59
C ASN A 60 4.41 -10.00 14.93
N SER A 61 4.97 -10.84 14.06
CA SER A 61 6.29 -11.43 14.24
C SER A 61 7.26 -10.95 13.18
N THR A 62 8.55 -10.99 13.49
CA THR A 62 9.60 -10.69 12.53
C THR A 62 10.36 -11.96 12.18
N TYR A 63 11.01 -11.94 11.01
CA TYR A 63 11.90 -13.03 10.60
C TYR A 63 12.98 -13.32 11.66
N ARG A 64 13.55 -12.29 12.29
CA ARG A 64 14.59 -12.44 13.33
C ARG A 64 14.07 -13.16 14.58
N THR A 65 12.83 -12.86 14.99
CA THR A 65 12.20 -13.53 16.14
C THR A 65 11.92 -15.00 15.85
N GLY A 66 11.52 -15.32 14.61
CA GLY A 66 11.27 -16.70 14.19
C GLY A 66 12.53 -17.51 13.85
N ASN A 67 13.65 -16.84 13.58
CA ASN A 67 14.92 -17.45 13.20
C ASN A 67 16.09 -16.86 14.02
N PRO A 68 16.23 -17.25 15.30
CA PRO A 68 17.30 -16.75 16.15
C PRO A 68 18.66 -17.18 15.59
N ARG A 69 19.59 -16.22 15.50
CA ARG A 69 20.98 -16.52 15.11
C ARG A 69 21.61 -17.43 16.16
N LYS A 70 22.33 -18.47 15.71
CA LYS A 70 23.20 -19.23 16.62
C LYS A 70 24.24 -18.28 17.23
N PRO A 71 24.52 -18.40 18.54
CA PRO A 71 25.66 -17.73 19.14
C PRO A 71 26.95 -18.12 18.39
N LEU A 72 27.86 -17.15 18.24
CA LEU A 72 29.21 -17.38 17.72
C LEU A 72 30.01 -18.29 18.64
#